data_AF-A0A395M5B1-F1
#
_entry.id   AF-A0A395M5B1-F1
#
_cell.length_a   1.000
_cell.length_b   1.000
_cell.length_c   1.000
_cell.angle_alpha   90.00
_cell.angle_beta   90.00
_cell.angle_gamma   90.00
#
_symmetry.space_group_name_H-M   'P 1'
#
loop_
_entity.id
_entity.type
_entity.pdbx_description
1 polymer ?
#
loop_
_entity_poly.entity_id
_entity_poly.type
_entity_poly.pdbx_seq_one_letter_code
_entity_poly.pdbx_strand_id
1 'polypeptide(L)'
;SLADWIKSIHEEFSLVGEERRDKARREYREHLAKPHRSRLATLKSTREWITIWRDAINEARDVDLQEAKEADLWFKDLVAALRASPLESWINAYAVSQRSSAQVNTLKVGEALAAIRLAISEHPEPTKRPCVTHGAFFTAEGTEEDADSDKDTPRKEHKRKQPPKKKQRREGGDRPAECPACQRSHPLDKCFHVFPHLRPANFKISQRTTDLVRQRIDDNADGVADKIKKIKMEKSA
;
A
#
# COMPACT_ATOMS: atom_id res chain seq x y z
N SER A 1 13.76 -59.52 4.27
CA SER A 1 14.98 -59.83 3.49
C SER A 1 15.79 -58.55 3.28
N LEU A 2 17.04 -58.62 2.83
CA LEU A 2 17.84 -57.42 2.52
C LEU A 2 17.16 -56.52 1.46
N ALA A 3 16.40 -57.14 0.53
CA ALA A 3 15.65 -56.42 -0.49
C ALA A 3 14.48 -55.60 0.08
N ASP A 4 13.84 -56.08 1.15
CA ASP A 4 12.74 -55.35 1.81
C ASP A 4 13.27 -54.14 2.58
N TRP A 5 14.46 -54.26 3.17
CA TRP A 5 15.14 -53.14 3.84
C TRP A 5 15.61 -52.07 2.85
N ILE A 6 16.16 -52.46 1.69
CA ILE A 6 16.54 -51.53 0.62
C ILE A 6 15.30 -50.81 0.06
N LYS A 7 14.17 -51.51 -0.11
CA LYS A 7 12.91 -50.89 -0.52
C LYS A 7 12.39 -49.88 0.51
N SER A 8 12.41 -50.23 1.79
CA SER A 8 12.00 -49.34 2.88
C SER A 8 12.83 -48.06 2.91
N ILE A 9 14.15 -48.16 2.75
CA ILE A 9 15.04 -46.99 2.70
C ILE A 9 14.75 -46.13 1.47
N HIS A 10 14.55 -46.76 0.31
CA HIS A 10 14.21 -46.02 -0.91
C HIS A 10 12.85 -45.32 -0.81
N GLU A 11 11.85 -45.97 -0.20
CA GLU A 11 10.54 -45.36 0.08
C GLU A 11 10.66 -44.19 1.05
N GLU A 12 11.37 -44.34 2.18
CA GLU A 12 11.60 -43.25 3.14
C GLU A 12 12.32 -42.05 2.48
N PHE A 13 13.38 -42.29 1.72
CA PHE A 13 14.09 -41.23 1.00
C PHE A 13 13.22 -40.57 -0.09
N SER A 14 12.38 -41.36 -0.78
CA SER A 14 11.48 -40.86 -1.81
C SER A 14 10.38 -39.98 -1.22
N LEU A 15 9.81 -40.39 -0.08
CA LEU A 15 8.80 -39.63 0.67
C LEU A 15 9.37 -38.30 1.18
N VAL A 16 10.59 -38.30 1.74
CA VAL A 16 11.28 -37.07 2.17
C VAL A 16 11.53 -36.13 0.97
N GLY A 17 11.87 -36.68 -0.19
CA GLY A 17 12.04 -35.91 -1.42
C GLY A 17 10.72 -35.32 -1.96
N GLU A 18 9.63 -36.07 -1.88
CA GLU A 18 8.28 -35.64 -2.27
C GLU A 18 7.73 -34.57 -1.33
N GLU A 19 7.84 -34.76 -0.02
CA GLU A 19 7.42 -33.77 0.97
C GLU A 19 8.17 -32.45 0.82
N ARG A 20 9.47 -32.51 0.51
CA ARG A 20 10.28 -31.31 0.23
C ARG A 20 9.82 -30.60 -1.06
N ARG A 21 9.48 -31.35 -2.11
CA ARG A 21 8.90 -30.84 -3.35
C ARG A 21 7.54 -30.17 -3.11
N ASP A 22 6.65 -30.80 -2.35
CA ASP A 22 5.32 -30.25 -2.06
C ASP A 22 5.34 -29.07 -1.10
N LYS A 23 6.29 -29.05 -0.15
CA LYS A 23 6.55 -27.88 0.69
C LYS A 23 7.03 -26.71 -0.16
N ALA A 24 8.05 -26.90 -1.01
CA ALA A 24 8.56 -25.86 -1.89
C ALA A 24 7.47 -25.35 -2.87
N ARG A 25 6.63 -26.25 -3.40
CA ARG A 25 5.47 -25.87 -4.23
C ARG A 25 4.48 -24.99 -3.47
N ARG A 26 4.14 -25.37 -2.23
CA ARG A 26 3.24 -24.57 -1.38
C ARG A 26 3.84 -23.21 -1.10
N GLU A 27 5.09 -23.14 -0.67
CA GLU A 27 5.76 -21.88 -0.34
C GLU A 27 5.84 -20.97 -1.58
N TYR A 28 6.26 -21.50 -2.73
CA TYR A 28 6.28 -20.78 -4.00
C TYR A 28 4.90 -20.20 -4.36
N ARG A 29 3.84 -21.02 -4.37
CA ARG A 29 2.47 -20.57 -4.66
C ARG A 29 1.93 -19.61 -3.62
N GLU A 30 2.28 -19.79 -2.35
CA GLU A 30 1.88 -18.87 -1.29
C GLU A 30 2.54 -17.51 -1.49
N HIS A 31 3.81 -17.45 -1.87
CA HIS A 31 4.53 -16.21 -2.18
C HIS A 31 4.01 -15.51 -3.45
N LEU A 32 3.49 -16.27 -4.42
CA LEU A 32 2.80 -15.76 -5.60
C LEU A 32 1.37 -15.28 -5.30
N ALA A 33 0.65 -15.90 -4.36
CA ALA A 33 -0.71 -15.52 -3.99
C ALA A 33 -0.77 -14.37 -2.96
N LYS A 34 0.20 -14.29 -2.05
CA LYS A 34 0.36 -13.22 -1.04
C LYS A 34 0.33 -11.77 -1.58
N PRO A 35 0.85 -11.42 -2.77
CA PRO A 35 0.79 -10.06 -3.28
C PRO A 35 -0.63 -9.55 -3.60
N HIS A 36 -1.63 -10.43 -3.75
CA HIS A 36 -2.86 -10.11 -4.46
C HIS A 36 -3.91 -9.25 -3.68
N ARG A 37 -3.70 -8.94 -2.39
CA ARG A 37 -4.78 -8.30 -1.58
C ARG A 37 -4.54 -6.86 -1.09
N SER A 38 -3.31 -6.36 -1.03
CA SER A 38 -3.02 -4.96 -0.63
C SER A 38 -1.53 -4.62 -0.45
N ARG A 39 -0.64 -5.62 -0.47
CA ARG A 39 0.75 -5.44 0.00
C ARG A 39 1.70 -4.82 -1.02
N LEU A 40 1.39 -4.81 -2.31
CA LEU A 40 2.26 -4.23 -3.36
C LEU A 40 1.96 -2.76 -3.68
N ALA A 41 1.23 -2.03 -2.83
CA ALA A 41 0.80 -0.66 -3.12
C ALA A 41 1.94 0.38 -3.22
N THR A 42 3.15 0.07 -2.74
CA THR A 42 4.32 0.98 -2.77
C THR A 42 5.49 0.35 -3.53
N LEU A 43 6.41 1.17 -4.04
CA LEU A 43 7.61 0.65 -4.70
C LEU A 43 8.53 -0.03 -3.70
N LYS A 44 8.59 0.49 -2.46
CA LYS A 44 9.33 -0.16 -1.36
C LYS A 44 8.84 -1.58 -1.10
N SER A 45 7.53 -1.76 -0.92
CA SER A 45 6.95 -3.10 -0.70
C SER A 45 7.12 -4.02 -1.90
N THR A 46 7.13 -3.47 -3.11
CA THR A 46 7.42 -4.23 -4.34
C THR A 46 8.85 -4.74 -4.35
N ARG A 47 9.82 -3.91 -3.95
CA ARG A 47 11.23 -4.30 -3.83
C ARG A 47 11.44 -5.42 -2.81
N GLU A 48 10.81 -5.31 -1.65
CA GLU A 48 10.86 -6.34 -0.60
C GLU A 48 10.23 -7.66 -1.07
N TRP A 49 9.09 -7.59 -1.76
CA TRP A 49 8.45 -8.77 -2.33
C TRP A 49 9.33 -9.45 -3.40
N ILE A 50 9.97 -8.69 -4.28
CA ILE A 50 10.88 -9.23 -5.30
C ILE A 50 12.04 -10.01 -4.66
N THR A 51 12.59 -9.53 -3.54
CA THR A 51 13.65 -10.27 -2.83
C THR A 51 13.15 -11.61 -2.29
N ILE A 52 11.97 -11.63 -1.69
CA ILE A 52 11.35 -12.86 -1.17
C ILE A 52 11.03 -13.83 -2.31
N TRP A 53 10.48 -13.33 -3.42
CA TRP A 53 10.17 -14.13 -4.60
C TRP A 53 11.42 -14.74 -5.23
N ARG A 54 12.52 -13.97 -5.33
CA ARG A 54 13.81 -14.49 -5.82
C ARG A 54 14.31 -15.65 -4.97
N ASP A 55 14.22 -15.52 -3.65
CA ASP A 55 14.72 -16.57 -2.75
C ASP A 55 13.83 -17.82 -2.88
N ALA A 56 12.51 -17.65 -2.98
CA ALA A 56 11.56 -18.74 -3.22
C ALA A 56 11.72 -19.45 -4.57
N ILE A 57 11.96 -18.71 -5.67
CA ILE A 57 12.17 -19.34 -6.98
C ILE A 57 13.53 -20.06 -7.06
N ASN A 58 14.55 -19.58 -6.36
CA ASN A 58 15.83 -20.29 -6.26
C ASN A 58 15.66 -21.60 -5.49
N GLU A 59 14.97 -21.59 -4.36
CA GLU A 59 14.66 -22.80 -3.59
C GLU A 59 13.81 -23.78 -4.41
N ALA A 60 12.82 -23.28 -5.16
CA ALA A 60 12.01 -24.12 -6.04
C ALA A 60 12.83 -24.73 -7.20
N ARG A 61 13.86 -24.02 -7.68
CA ARG A 61 14.81 -24.54 -8.68
C ARG A 61 15.75 -25.58 -8.10
N ASP A 62 16.21 -25.41 -6.86
CA ASP A 62 17.06 -26.38 -6.16
C ASP A 62 16.32 -27.70 -5.91
N VAL A 63 14.99 -27.62 -5.73
CA VAL A 63 14.09 -28.76 -5.54
C VAL A 63 13.52 -29.28 -6.88
N ASP A 64 14.05 -28.79 -8.00
CA ASP A 64 13.78 -29.26 -9.35
C ASP A 64 12.30 -29.13 -9.80
N LEU A 65 11.58 -28.13 -9.28
CA LEU A 65 10.21 -27.85 -9.72
C LEU A 65 10.18 -27.35 -11.18
N GLN A 66 9.39 -28.01 -12.01
CA GLN A 66 9.16 -27.63 -13.40
C GLN A 66 8.59 -26.19 -13.51
N GLU A 67 7.70 -25.80 -12.59
CA GLU A 67 7.12 -24.44 -12.51
C GLU A 67 8.18 -23.35 -12.39
N ALA A 68 9.30 -23.62 -11.73
CA ALA A 68 10.41 -22.68 -11.53
C ALA A 68 11.51 -22.81 -12.59
N LYS A 69 11.58 -23.93 -13.33
CA LYS A 69 12.50 -24.15 -14.44
C LYS A 69 12.00 -23.53 -15.74
N GLU A 70 10.71 -23.69 -16.03
CA GLU A 70 10.12 -23.23 -17.29
C GLU A 70 9.80 -21.73 -17.21
N ALA A 71 10.48 -20.95 -18.06
CA ALA A 71 10.24 -19.52 -18.17
C ALA A 71 8.81 -19.19 -18.58
N ASP A 72 8.16 -20.03 -19.37
CA ASP A 72 6.77 -19.81 -19.75
C ASP A 72 5.80 -19.89 -18.56
N LEU A 73 6.15 -20.62 -17.50
CA LEU A 73 5.32 -20.77 -16.30
C LEU A 73 5.63 -19.66 -15.29
N TRP A 74 6.86 -19.57 -14.78
CA TRP A 74 7.18 -18.60 -13.73
C TRP A 74 7.06 -17.15 -14.19
N PHE A 75 7.25 -16.87 -15.49
CA PHE A 75 7.11 -15.51 -16.01
C PHE A 75 5.65 -15.04 -16.01
N LYS A 76 4.70 -15.91 -16.36
CA LYS A 76 3.26 -15.58 -16.29
C LYS A 76 2.84 -15.25 -14.87
N ASP A 77 3.32 -16.04 -13.91
CA ASP A 77 3.05 -15.84 -12.48
C ASP A 77 3.67 -14.54 -11.96
N LEU A 78 4.91 -14.25 -12.36
CA LEU A 78 5.60 -12.99 -12.03
C LEU A 78 4.84 -11.77 -12.58
N VAL A 79 4.43 -11.82 -13.85
CA VAL A 79 3.65 -10.74 -14.49
C VAL A 79 2.32 -10.55 -13.78
N ALA A 80 1.60 -11.64 -13.47
CA ALA A 80 0.33 -11.57 -12.75
C ALA A 80 0.48 -10.93 -11.37
N ALA A 81 1.52 -11.28 -10.61
CA ALA A 81 1.79 -10.69 -9.31
C ALA A 81 2.14 -9.19 -9.39
N LEU A 82 2.93 -8.79 -10.38
CA LEU A 82 3.37 -7.40 -10.54
C LEU A 82 2.31 -6.46 -11.10
N ARG A 83 1.22 -6.97 -11.70
CA ARG A 83 0.06 -6.14 -12.08
C ARG A 83 -0.61 -5.46 -10.87
N ALA A 84 -0.47 -6.03 -9.68
CA ALA A 84 -0.96 -5.41 -8.44
C ALA A 84 -0.02 -4.32 -7.88
N SER A 85 1.07 -3.99 -8.58
CA SER A 85 2.06 -3.00 -8.17
C SER A 85 1.96 -1.70 -8.99
N PRO A 86 2.57 -0.58 -8.53
CA PRO A 86 2.68 0.65 -9.31
C PRO A 86 3.39 0.51 -10.66
N LEU A 87 4.00 -0.65 -10.95
CA LEU A 87 4.70 -0.94 -12.20
C LEU A 87 3.80 -1.62 -13.25
N GLU A 88 2.47 -1.59 -13.09
CA GLU A 88 1.53 -2.29 -13.97
C GLU A 88 1.73 -1.96 -15.46
N SER A 89 1.91 -0.69 -15.81
CA SER A 89 2.14 -0.26 -17.20
C SER A 89 3.44 -0.83 -17.76
N TRP A 90 4.52 -0.75 -16.97
CA TRP A 90 5.84 -1.26 -17.36
C TRP A 90 5.84 -2.77 -17.51
N ILE A 91 5.26 -3.52 -16.55
CA ILE A 91 5.27 -4.98 -16.60
C ILE A 91 4.43 -5.51 -17.76
N ASN A 92 3.33 -4.82 -18.12
CA ASN A 92 2.53 -5.19 -19.29
C ASN A 92 3.32 -4.98 -20.60
N ALA A 93 4.08 -3.88 -20.73
CA ALA A 93 4.95 -3.66 -21.88
C ALA A 93 6.10 -4.69 -21.94
N TYR A 94 6.71 -4.98 -20.79
CA TYR A 94 7.78 -5.97 -20.66
C TYR A 94 7.29 -7.41 -20.97
N ALA A 95 6.06 -7.74 -20.56
CA ALA A 95 5.45 -9.03 -20.88
C ALA A 95 5.26 -9.24 -22.38
N VAL A 96 4.96 -8.18 -23.13
CA VAL A 96 4.84 -8.24 -24.60
C VAL A 96 6.21 -8.42 -25.23
N SER A 97 7.23 -7.67 -24.81
CA SER A 97 8.56 -7.74 -25.40
C SER A 97 9.27 -9.07 -25.12
N GLN A 98 9.03 -9.68 -23.95
CA GLN A 98 9.67 -10.93 -23.56
C GLN A 98 8.83 -12.18 -23.80
N ARG A 99 7.67 -12.06 -24.46
CA ARG A 99 6.79 -13.21 -24.71
C ARG A 99 7.47 -14.31 -25.52
N SER A 100 8.23 -13.95 -26.55
CA SER A 100 8.99 -14.90 -27.37
C SER A 100 10.11 -15.57 -26.58
N SER A 101 10.87 -14.79 -25.80
CA SER A 101 11.94 -15.29 -24.93
C SER A 101 11.43 -16.22 -23.83
N ALA A 102 10.23 -15.97 -23.31
CA ALA A 102 9.57 -16.83 -22.33
C ALA A 102 9.12 -18.16 -22.96
N GLN A 103 8.56 -18.14 -24.18
CA GLN A 103 8.13 -19.35 -24.89
C GLN A 103 9.28 -20.29 -25.26
N VAL A 104 10.46 -19.74 -25.59
CA VAL A 104 11.65 -20.54 -25.92
C VAL A 104 12.46 -20.92 -24.66
N ASN A 105 11.98 -20.56 -23.45
CA ASN A 105 12.68 -20.79 -22.19
C ASN A 105 14.10 -20.19 -22.11
N THR A 106 14.37 -19.14 -22.89
CA THR A 106 15.69 -18.47 -22.89
C THR A 106 15.81 -17.38 -21.83
N LEU A 107 14.67 -16.91 -21.31
CA LEU A 107 14.64 -15.84 -20.30
C LEU A 107 15.20 -16.34 -18.96
N LYS A 108 16.26 -15.68 -18.48
CA LYS A 108 16.83 -15.97 -17.16
C LYS A 108 16.14 -15.14 -16.09
N VAL A 109 15.91 -15.75 -14.92
CA VAL A 109 15.36 -15.07 -13.73
C VAL A 109 16.19 -13.83 -13.38
N GLY A 110 17.52 -13.90 -13.49
CA GLY A 110 18.41 -12.77 -13.21
C GLY A 110 18.20 -11.56 -14.13
N GLU A 111 17.91 -11.79 -15.42
CA GLU A 111 17.66 -10.74 -16.41
C GLU A 111 16.32 -10.05 -16.14
N ALA A 112 15.27 -10.83 -15.84
CA ALA A 112 13.97 -10.29 -15.44
C ALA A 112 14.07 -9.43 -14.17
N LEU A 113 14.80 -9.91 -13.16
CA LEU A 113 15.02 -9.17 -11.91
C LEU A 113 15.83 -7.88 -12.12
N ALA A 114 16.84 -7.91 -12.99
CA ALA A 114 17.60 -6.71 -13.33
C ALA A 114 16.72 -5.66 -14.02
N ALA A 115 15.89 -6.08 -14.97
CA ALA A 115 14.93 -5.21 -15.66
C ALA A 115 13.93 -4.58 -14.67
N ILE A 116 13.37 -5.36 -13.74
CA ILE A 116 12.44 -4.82 -12.74
C ILE A 116 13.13 -3.82 -11.81
N ARG A 117 14.38 -4.09 -11.39
CA ARG A 117 15.14 -3.15 -10.55
C ARG A 117 15.41 -1.83 -11.26
N LEU A 118 15.70 -1.89 -12.55
CA LEU A 118 15.88 -0.70 -13.39
C LEU A 118 14.58 0.10 -13.47
N ALA A 119 13.45 -0.57 -13.71
CA ALA A 119 12.14 0.07 -13.73
C ALA A 119 11.79 0.76 -12.40
N ILE A 120 12.12 0.13 -11.26
CA ILE A 120 11.94 0.74 -9.93
C ILE A 120 12.82 1.98 -9.76
N SER A 121 14.04 2.00 -10.32
CA SER A 121 14.89 3.19 -10.25
C SER A 121 14.44 4.33 -11.17
N GLU A 122 13.82 4.00 -12.30
CA GLU A 122 13.30 4.97 -13.28
C GLU A 122 11.98 5.60 -12.81
N HIS A 123 11.23 4.91 -11.95
CA HIS A 123 10.03 5.43 -11.31
C HIS A 123 10.34 5.84 -9.86
N PRO A 124 10.77 7.08 -9.58
CA PRO A 124 10.83 7.56 -8.21
C PRO A 124 9.42 7.53 -7.60
N GLU A 125 9.31 7.10 -6.33
CA GLU A 125 8.07 7.20 -5.54
C GLU A 125 7.47 8.60 -5.76
N PRO A 126 6.15 8.74 -5.98
CA PRO A 126 5.53 10.04 -6.12
C PRO A 126 5.82 10.83 -4.85
N THR A 127 6.85 11.67 -4.90
CA THR A 127 7.14 12.66 -3.88
C THR A 127 5.84 13.43 -3.72
N LYS A 128 5.36 13.48 -2.46
CA LYS A 128 4.11 14.14 -2.05
C LYS A 128 3.78 15.24 -3.03
N ARG A 129 2.65 15.12 -3.73
CA ARG A 129 2.19 16.11 -4.72
C ARG A 129 2.55 17.50 -4.20
N PRO A 130 3.29 18.33 -4.95
CA PRO A 130 3.55 19.68 -4.50
C PRO A 130 2.18 20.28 -4.21
N CYS A 131 1.95 20.60 -2.93
CA CYS A 131 0.79 21.37 -2.55
C CYS A 131 0.96 22.68 -3.29
N VAL A 132 0.13 22.93 -4.29
CA VAL A 132 0.08 24.22 -4.97
C VAL A 132 -0.40 25.19 -3.89
N THR A 133 0.54 25.86 -3.23
CA THR A 133 0.26 27.05 -2.44
C THR A 133 -0.22 28.09 -3.42
N HIS A 134 -1.54 28.17 -3.60
CA HIS A 134 -2.17 29.31 -4.24
C HIS A 134 -1.84 30.55 -3.42
N GLY A 135 -1.14 31.50 -4.05
CA GLY A 135 -1.06 32.88 -3.58
C GLY A 135 0.22 33.24 -2.85
N ALA A 136 1.23 33.62 -3.62
CA ALA A 136 2.04 34.79 -3.33
C ALA A 136 2.48 35.37 -4.67
N PHE A 137 1.74 36.37 -5.15
CA PHE A 137 2.23 37.25 -6.20
C PHE A 137 3.44 37.98 -5.62
N PHE A 138 4.64 37.70 -6.13
CA PHE A 138 5.78 38.57 -5.91
C PHE A 138 5.58 39.80 -6.78
N THR A 139 5.24 40.93 -6.16
CA THR A 139 5.42 42.25 -6.77
C THR A 139 6.92 42.48 -6.91
N ALA A 140 7.43 42.37 -8.14
CA ALA A 140 8.75 42.83 -8.49
C ALA A 140 8.71 44.36 -8.57
N GLU A 141 9.25 45.02 -7.55
CA GLU A 141 9.61 46.44 -7.63
C GLU A 141 11.13 46.49 -7.55
N GLY A 142 11.74 46.90 -8.65
CA GLY A 142 13.18 47.02 -8.80
C GLY A 142 13.70 48.22 -8.04
N THR A 143 14.87 48.07 -7.44
CA THR A 143 15.85 49.15 -7.37
C THR A 143 17.24 48.52 -7.44
N GLU A 144 18.04 49.13 -8.28
CA GLU A 144 19.35 48.76 -8.78
C GLU A 144 20.50 49.21 -7.85
N GLU A 145 21.69 48.67 -8.17
CA GLU A 145 23.05 49.13 -7.80
C GLU A 145 23.76 48.55 -6.56
N ASP A 146 24.66 47.60 -6.88
CA ASP A 146 26.10 47.55 -6.56
C ASP A 146 26.60 47.59 -5.10
N ALA A 147 27.22 46.48 -4.69
CA ALA A 147 28.58 46.49 -4.12
C ALA A 147 29.15 45.07 -3.99
N ASP A 148 30.23 44.85 -4.72
CA ASP A 148 31.22 43.79 -4.57
C ASP A 148 31.88 43.81 -3.19
N SER A 149 31.86 42.69 -2.46
CA SER A 149 32.93 42.38 -1.49
C SER A 149 32.94 40.90 -1.12
N ASP A 150 33.95 40.25 -1.67
CA ASP A 150 34.62 39.03 -1.22
C ASP A 150 34.75 38.94 0.31
N LYS A 151 34.32 37.81 0.91
CA LYS A 151 35.10 37.04 1.90
C LYS A 151 34.37 35.86 2.54
N ASP A 152 35.13 34.76 2.60
CA ASP A 152 35.21 33.76 3.66
C ASP A 152 33.95 32.98 4.09
N THR A 153 33.93 31.74 3.63
CA THR A 153 33.23 30.62 4.27
C THR A 153 33.57 30.47 5.75
N PRO A 154 32.57 30.16 6.59
CA PRO A 154 32.78 29.21 7.66
C PRO A 154 31.74 28.09 7.66
N ARG A 155 32.28 26.88 7.47
CA ARG A 155 31.78 25.57 7.89
C ARG A 155 30.92 25.65 9.17
N LYS A 156 29.63 25.30 9.09
CA LYS A 156 28.77 25.11 10.27
C LYS A 156 28.55 23.64 10.59
N GLU A 157 28.91 23.33 11.83
CA GLU A 157 28.81 22.08 12.56
C GLU A 157 27.49 21.31 12.43
N HIS A 158 27.64 19.99 12.37
CA HIS A 158 26.60 19.01 12.58
C HIS A 158 26.03 19.09 14.01
N LYS A 159 24.87 19.73 14.18
CA LYS A 159 24.05 19.56 15.38
C LYS A 159 23.43 18.16 15.40
N ARG A 160 23.88 17.34 16.34
CA ARG A 160 23.37 16.01 16.67
C ARG A 160 21.85 16.03 16.90
N LYS A 161 21.19 15.02 16.34
CA LYS A 161 19.76 14.72 16.41
C LYS A 161 19.32 14.57 17.88
N GLN A 162 18.38 15.39 18.32
CA GLN A 162 17.60 15.11 19.54
C GLN A 162 16.56 14.02 19.23
N PRO A 163 16.25 13.11 20.19
CA PRO A 163 15.22 12.10 20.02
C PRO A 163 13.83 12.74 19.87
N PRO A 164 12.90 12.14 19.10
CA PRO A 164 11.59 12.72 18.90
C PRO A 164 10.83 12.76 20.24
N LYS A 165 10.56 13.97 20.73
CA LYS A 165 9.65 14.19 21.86
C LYS A 165 8.31 13.53 21.55
N LYS A 166 7.84 12.65 22.44
CA LYS A 166 6.45 12.15 22.47
C LYS A 166 5.53 13.34 22.27
N LYS A 167 4.70 13.30 21.21
CA LYS A 167 3.68 14.33 20.95
C LYS A 167 2.76 14.40 22.17
N GLN A 168 2.99 15.42 23.02
CA GLN A 168 1.98 15.91 23.93
C GLN A 168 0.74 16.25 23.09
N ARG A 169 -0.39 15.69 23.52
CA ARG A 169 -1.74 15.94 23.01
C ARG A 169 -1.96 17.45 23.10
N ARG A 170 -1.86 18.15 21.99
CA ARG A 170 -2.17 19.58 21.91
C ARG A 170 -3.68 19.73 22.05
N GLU A 171 -4.11 20.21 23.21
CA GLU A 171 -5.38 20.91 23.38
C GLU A 171 -5.24 22.27 22.67
N GLY A 172 -6.22 22.62 21.82
CA GLY A 172 -6.20 23.85 21.04
C GLY A 172 -5.82 23.64 19.57
N GLY A 173 -6.84 23.42 18.75
CA GLY A 173 -6.72 23.28 17.29
C GLY A 173 -7.91 22.52 16.74
N ASP A 174 -8.84 23.25 16.14
CA ASP A 174 -10.13 22.82 15.59
C ASP A 174 -10.03 21.44 14.92
N ARG A 175 -10.52 20.40 15.60
CA ARG A 175 -10.71 19.08 14.99
C ARG A 175 -11.87 19.24 14.01
N PRO A 176 -11.82 18.66 12.80
CA PRO A 176 -12.96 18.69 11.89
C PRO A 176 -14.19 18.19 12.65
N ALA A 177 -15.19 19.06 12.80
CA ALA A 177 -16.32 18.88 13.72
C ALA A 177 -16.91 17.47 13.59
N GLU A 178 -16.64 16.63 14.58
CA GLU A 178 -17.28 15.33 14.70
C GLU A 178 -18.76 15.57 14.98
N CYS A 179 -19.63 14.81 14.31
CA CYS A 179 -21.08 14.93 14.47
C CYS A 179 -21.44 14.66 15.93
N PRO A 180 -22.06 15.62 16.65
CA PRO A 180 -22.47 15.41 18.04
C PRO A 180 -23.41 14.22 18.23
N ALA A 181 -24.23 13.91 17.21
CA ALA A 181 -25.20 12.81 17.26
C ALA A 181 -24.57 11.43 16.99
N CYS A 182 -23.75 11.27 15.94
CA CYS A 182 -23.26 9.95 15.52
C CYS A 182 -21.74 9.77 15.58
N GLN A 183 -21.01 10.79 16.07
CA GLN A 183 -19.55 10.80 16.27
C GLN A 183 -18.73 10.44 15.03
N ARG A 184 -19.27 10.74 13.85
CA ARG A 184 -18.56 10.58 12.57
C ARG A 184 -18.07 11.93 12.08
N SER A 185 -17.11 11.92 11.17
CA SER A 185 -16.52 13.11 10.58
C SER A 185 -17.46 13.79 9.57
N HIS A 186 -18.50 14.47 10.07
CA HIS A 186 -19.38 15.35 9.30
C HIS A 186 -20.15 16.29 10.24
N PRO A 187 -20.65 17.45 9.75
CA PRO A 187 -21.50 18.33 10.54
C PRO A 187 -22.87 17.69 10.85
N LEU A 188 -23.52 18.16 11.91
CA LEU A 188 -24.83 17.65 12.35
C LEU A 188 -25.91 17.80 11.26
N ASP A 189 -25.88 18.89 10.50
CA ASP A 189 -26.87 19.24 9.47
C ASP A 189 -26.94 18.24 8.31
N LYS A 190 -25.85 17.48 8.11
CA LYS A 190 -25.69 16.47 7.05
C LYS A 190 -25.70 15.04 7.61
N CYS A 191 -26.15 14.85 8.85
CA CYS A 191 -26.20 13.54 9.47
C CYS A 191 -27.30 12.68 8.88
N PHE A 192 -26.92 11.62 8.15
CA PHE A 192 -27.86 10.66 7.56
C PHE A 192 -28.66 9.87 8.61
N HIS A 193 -28.11 9.66 9.82
CA HIS A 193 -28.84 8.97 10.87
C HIS A 193 -29.96 9.83 11.46
N VAL A 194 -29.75 11.15 11.56
CA VAL A 194 -30.71 12.12 12.12
C VAL A 194 -31.73 12.59 11.08
N PHE A 195 -31.31 12.77 9.82
CA PHE A 195 -32.14 13.29 8.73
C PHE A 195 -32.35 12.22 7.64
N PRO A 196 -33.45 11.45 7.70
CA PRO A 196 -33.73 10.40 6.72
C PRO A 196 -33.87 10.91 5.27
N HIS A 197 -34.32 12.15 5.09
CA HIS A 197 -34.54 12.76 3.78
C HIS A 197 -33.24 13.08 3.02
N LEU A 198 -32.09 13.10 3.69
CA LEU A 198 -30.78 13.33 3.07
C LEU A 198 -30.06 12.02 2.69
N ARG A 199 -30.69 10.86 2.93
CA ARG A 199 -30.06 9.56 2.69
C ARG A 199 -30.01 9.24 1.20
N PRO A 200 -28.83 8.89 0.64
CA PRO A 200 -28.74 8.29 -0.68
C PRO A 200 -29.48 6.94 -0.74
N ALA A 201 -30.01 6.57 -1.90
CA ALA A 201 -30.80 5.34 -2.09
C ALA A 201 -30.07 4.05 -1.65
N ASN A 202 -28.73 4.02 -1.72
CA ASN A 202 -27.91 2.85 -1.37
C ASN A 202 -27.26 2.96 0.04
N PHE A 203 -27.77 3.82 0.92
CA PHE A 203 -27.17 4.01 2.24
C PHE A 203 -27.49 2.85 3.20
N LYS A 204 -26.44 2.14 3.65
CA LYS A 204 -26.57 1.06 4.63
C LYS A 204 -26.69 1.62 6.05
N ILE A 205 -27.86 1.48 6.65
CA ILE A 205 -28.13 1.90 8.02
C ILE A 205 -27.48 0.90 8.99
N SER A 206 -26.52 1.37 9.78
CA SER A 206 -25.98 0.61 10.90
C SER A 206 -26.90 0.71 12.12
N GLN A 207 -27.39 -0.43 12.62
CA GLN A 207 -28.23 -0.49 13.84
C GLN A 207 -27.50 0.13 15.03
N ARG A 208 -26.24 -0.28 15.28
CA ARG A 208 -25.40 0.25 16.36
C ARG A 208 -25.27 1.78 16.36
N THR A 209 -25.11 2.39 15.18
CA THR A 209 -25.02 3.86 15.07
C THR A 209 -26.38 4.52 15.26
N THR A 210 -27.46 3.85 14.88
CA THR A 210 -28.83 4.36 15.07
C THR A 210 -29.24 4.32 16.53
N ASP A 211 -28.88 3.27 17.27
CA ASP A 211 -29.15 3.15 18.70
C ASP A 211 -28.37 4.18 19.51
N LEU A 212 -27.09 4.41 19.15
CA LEU A 212 -26.28 5.47 19.75
C LEU A 212 -26.87 6.88 19.52
N VAL A 213 -27.38 7.14 18.32
CA VAL A 213 -28.03 8.42 18.00
C VAL A 213 -29.32 8.58 18.80
N ARG A 214 -30.13 7.52 18.93
CA ARG A 214 -31.37 7.55 19.74
C ARG A 214 -31.06 7.84 21.21
N GLN A 215 -30.15 7.07 21.82
CA GLN A 215 -29.73 7.28 23.21
C GLN A 215 -29.25 8.71 23.45
N ARG A 216 -28.47 9.29 22.54
CA ARG A 216 -27.98 10.68 22.69
C ARG A 216 -29.06 11.75 22.53
N ILE A 217 -30.08 11.48 21.73
CA ILE A 217 -31.23 12.36 21.60
C ILE A 217 -32.05 12.28 22.89
N ASP A 218 -32.23 11.09 23.44
CA ASP A 218 -33.00 10.85 24.67
C ASP A 218 -32.30 11.43 25.90
N ASP A 219 -30.97 11.25 26.00
CA ASP A 219 -30.14 11.76 27.10
C ASP A 219 -29.81 13.27 26.98
N ASN A 220 -30.23 13.91 25.87
CA ASN A 220 -29.83 15.27 25.46
C ASN A 220 -28.32 15.55 25.64
N ALA A 221 -27.49 14.54 25.37
CA ALA A 221 -26.04 14.68 25.49
C ALA A 221 -25.54 15.77 24.50
N ASP A 222 -24.71 16.69 24.98
CA ASP A 222 -24.11 17.79 24.21
C ASP A 222 -25.12 18.77 23.54
N GLY A 223 -26.36 18.82 24.02
CA GLY A 223 -27.43 19.66 23.48
C GLY A 223 -27.86 19.25 22.06
N VAL A 224 -27.67 17.96 21.72
CA VAL A 224 -27.98 17.41 20.40
C VAL A 224 -29.45 17.59 20.03
N ALA A 225 -30.38 17.38 20.97
CA ALA A 225 -31.81 17.48 20.71
C ALA A 225 -32.21 18.91 20.33
N ASP A 226 -31.65 19.91 21.01
CA ASP A 226 -31.97 21.33 20.78
C ASP A 226 -31.36 21.84 19.47
N LYS A 227 -30.14 21.39 19.14
CA LYS A 227 -29.52 21.67 17.83
C LYS A 227 -30.33 21.06 16.69
N ILE A 228 -30.85 19.84 16.84
CA ILE A 228 -31.71 19.19 15.83
C ILE A 228 -33.01 19.97 15.64
N LYS A 229 -33.64 20.44 16.72
CA LYS A 229 -34.86 21.28 16.64
C LYS A 229 -34.58 22.58 15.91
N LYS A 230 -33.47 23.26 16.21
CA LYS A 230 -33.06 24.50 15.53
C LYS A 230 -32.86 24.28 14.02
N ILE A 231 -32.15 23.23 13.62
CA ILE A 231 -31.92 22.90 12.20
C ILE A 231 -33.24 22.57 11.49
N LYS A 232 -34.17 21.89 12.17
CA LYS A 232 -35.51 21.61 11.60
C LYS A 232 -36.32 22.90 11.39
N MET A 233 -36.22 23.86 12.31
CA MET A 233 -36.89 25.16 12.18
C MET A 233 -36.30 26.01 11.06
N GLU A 234 -34.97 26.09 10.96
CA GLU A 234 -34.27 26.88 9.91
C GLU A 234 -34.47 26.32 8.49
N LYS A 235 -34.70 25.00 8.34
CA LYS A 235 -35.00 24.38 7.03
C LYS A 235 -36.48 24.35 6.66
N SER A 236 -37.37 24.74 7.58
CA SER A 236 -38.84 24.81 7.34
C SER A 236 -39.34 26.24 7.11
N ALA A 237 -38.45 27.24 7.21
CA ALA A 237 -38.69 28.62 6.80
C ALA A 237 -38.19 28.82 5.36
#